data_AF-A9US29-F1
#
_entry.id   AF-A9US29-F1
#
_cell.length_a   1.000
_cell.length_b   1.000
_cell.length_c   1.000
_cell.angle_alpha   90.00
_cell.angle_beta   90.00
_cell.angle_gamma   90.00
#
_symmetry.space_group_name_H-M   'P 1'
#
loop_
_entity.id
_entity.type
_entity.pdbx_description
1 polymer ?
#
loop_
_entity_poly.entity_id
_entity_poly.type
_entity_poly.pdbx_seq_one_letter_code
_entity_poly.pdbx_strand_id
1 'polypeptide(L)'
;MLNSPPPDVPTSSLSAHLDKLGELEEAHRIVQRALDAAFVDCHKAMHQLYRSWPQRRDKHYSTAGTTATLLLCTRHDLFLANVGDSDAFYYCLGADEPQCLTVSHLPNIPSEVRRIRNCGGRISAMRVCWTRLSASSGQRVSVPFLNMTRALGDFWSWNPASEAYIVDPHPHTCHRLRQPDEDDFVIMASDGLWDCLPPATAGVVVRESLAKNCCPAPALVECALQFTRSHNIKCDNVSVTVVFLRGRAACPLHASVSRSSRASTPCYSHHTSDSGISSGYAGSLDAAGLNGSLCADVLQSHGSSGYLNA
;
A
#
# COMPACT_ATOMS: atom_id res chain seq x y z
N MET A 1 66.70 -14.79 -13.53
CA MET A 1 65.29 -15.14 -13.72
C MET A 1 64.49 -13.86 -13.51
N LEU A 2 64.17 -13.14 -14.59
CA LEU A 2 63.44 -11.87 -14.51
C LEU A 2 61.94 -12.17 -14.55
N ASN A 3 61.23 -11.61 -13.57
CA ASN A 3 59.78 -11.72 -13.41
C ASN A 3 59.06 -11.15 -14.63
N SER A 4 58.20 -11.97 -15.25
CA SER A 4 57.24 -11.53 -16.26
C SER A 4 56.24 -10.54 -15.64
N PRO A 5 55.84 -9.47 -16.35
CA PRO A 5 54.79 -8.58 -15.86
C PRO A 5 53.44 -9.33 -15.79
N PRO A 6 52.52 -8.93 -14.89
CA PRO A 6 51.21 -9.54 -14.81
C PRO A 6 50.46 -9.33 -16.14
N PRO A 7 49.62 -10.29 -16.57
CA PRO A 7 48.87 -10.17 -17.81
C PRO A 7 47.94 -8.95 -17.75
N ASP A 8 48.01 -8.11 -18.78
CA ASP A 8 47.12 -6.96 -18.94
C ASP A 8 45.67 -7.44 -18.96
N VAL A 9 44.88 -7.00 -17.98
CA VAL A 9 43.42 -7.18 -18.00
C VAL A 9 42.89 -6.32 -19.16
N PRO A 10 42.17 -6.89 -20.14
CA PRO A 10 41.75 -6.12 -21.31
C PRO A 10 40.78 -5.00 -20.89
N THR A 11 41.23 -3.76 -21.04
CA THR A 11 40.48 -2.52 -20.76
C THR A 11 39.16 -2.42 -21.53
N SER A 12 39.04 -3.12 -22.67
CA SER A 12 37.81 -3.25 -23.45
C SER A 12 36.68 -3.95 -22.70
N SER A 13 36.99 -4.86 -21.78
CA SER A 13 36.00 -5.59 -20.98
C SER A 13 35.38 -4.72 -19.88
N LEU A 14 36.16 -3.80 -19.30
CA LEU A 14 35.67 -2.92 -18.25
C LEU A 14 34.79 -1.81 -18.83
N SER A 15 35.19 -1.21 -19.96
CA SER A 15 34.38 -0.21 -20.66
C SER A 15 33.01 -0.77 -21.04
N ALA A 16 32.96 -1.94 -21.69
CA ALA A 16 31.70 -2.56 -22.09
C ALA A 16 30.80 -2.92 -20.89
N HIS A 17 31.40 -3.27 -19.74
CA HIS A 17 30.64 -3.52 -18.51
C HIS A 17 30.07 -2.23 -17.93
N LEU A 18 30.85 -1.14 -17.89
CA LEU A 18 30.38 0.16 -17.45
C LEU A 18 29.27 0.72 -18.35
N ASP A 19 29.39 0.55 -19.66
CA ASP A 19 28.36 0.94 -20.63
C ASP A 19 27.06 0.19 -20.36
N LYS A 20 27.13 -1.13 -20.14
CA LYS A 20 25.97 -1.97 -19.80
C LYS A 20 25.34 -1.58 -18.46
N LEU A 21 26.14 -1.23 -17.46
CA LEU A 21 25.62 -0.71 -16.19
C LEU A 21 24.90 0.62 -16.40
N GLY A 22 25.45 1.52 -17.22
CA GLY A 22 24.81 2.78 -17.59
C GLY A 22 23.47 2.58 -18.31
N GLU A 23 23.39 1.62 -19.23
CA GLU A 23 22.13 1.25 -19.91
C GLU A 23 21.08 0.72 -18.93
N LEU A 24 21.47 -0.11 -17.96
CA LEU A 24 20.58 -0.64 -16.93
C LEU A 24 20.05 0.47 -16.01
N GLU A 25 20.92 1.36 -15.54
CA GLU A 25 20.51 2.51 -14.73
C GLU A 25 19.53 3.41 -15.48
N GLU A 26 19.75 3.67 -16.76
CA GLU A 26 18.81 4.44 -17.57
C GLU A 26 17.48 3.71 -17.74
N ALA A 27 17.49 2.41 -17.96
CA ALA A 27 16.26 1.61 -18.03
C ALA A 27 15.46 1.69 -16.72
N HIS A 28 16.12 1.60 -15.56
CA HIS A 28 15.45 1.75 -14.26
C HIS A 28 14.84 3.14 -14.10
N ARG A 29 15.56 4.20 -14.48
CA ARG A 29 15.05 5.58 -14.47
C ARG A 29 13.83 5.76 -15.38
N ILE A 30 13.82 5.13 -16.55
CA ILE A 30 12.67 5.16 -17.47
C ILE A 30 11.43 4.55 -16.80
N VAL A 31 11.58 3.40 -16.14
CA VAL A 31 10.47 2.75 -15.43
C VAL A 31 9.96 3.62 -14.28
N GLN A 32 10.85 4.19 -13.46
CA GLN A 32 10.44 5.09 -12.36
C GLN A 32 9.70 6.33 -12.89
N ARG A 33 10.20 6.98 -13.94
CA ARG A 33 9.51 8.11 -14.59
C ARG A 33 8.15 7.71 -15.17
N ALA A 34 8.04 6.51 -15.73
CA ALA A 34 6.77 5.99 -16.24
C ALA A 34 5.76 5.75 -15.10
N LEU A 35 6.22 5.28 -13.93
CA LEU A 35 5.37 5.15 -12.74
C LEU A 35 4.92 6.52 -12.21
N ASP A 36 5.83 7.49 -12.13
CA ASP A 36 5.48 8.87 -11.75
C ASP A 36 4.41 9.46 -12.68
N ALA A 37 4.63 9.34 -14.00
CA ALA A 37 3.70 9.81 -15.01
C ALA A 37 2.35 9.08 -14.92
N ALA A 38 2.34 7.77 -14.72
CA ALA A 38 1.11 6.99 -14.64
C ALA A 38 0.17 7.46 -13.50
N PHE A 39 0.72 7.79 -12.33
CA PHE A 39 -0.08 8.32 -11.21
C PHE A 39 -0.66 9.70 -11.54
N VAL A 40 0.18 10.59 -12.06
CA VAL A 40 -0.21 11.97 -12.41
C VAL A 40 -1.24 11.99 -13.54
N ASP A 41 -1.02 11.19 -14.58
CA ASP A 41 -1.92 11.10 -15.74
C ASP A 41 -3.24 10.44 -15.36
N CYS A 42 -3.22 9.39 -14.52
CA CYS A 42 -4.42 8.81 -13.94
C CYS A 42 -5.21 9.87 -13.15
N HIS A 43 -4.56 10.62 -12.26
CA HIS A 43 -5.21 11.69 -11.50
C HIS A 43 -5.85 12.75 -12.42
N LYS A 44 -5.12 13.22 -13.44
CA LYS A 44 -5.63 14.19 -14.43
C LYS A 44 -6.82 13.64 -15.20
N ALA A 45 -6.75 12.40 -15.68
CA ALA A 45 -7.84 11.74 -16.37
C ALA A 45 -9.08 11.63 -15.48
N MET A 46 -8.90 11.24 -14.21
CA MET A 46 -10.01 11.25 -13.25
C MET A 46 -10.60 12.65 -13.03
N HIS A 47 -9.78 13.69 -12.89
CA HIS A 47 -10.28 15.07 -12.73
C HIS A 47 -10.98 15.60 -13.98
N GLN A 48 -10.66 15.11 -15.17
CA GLN A 48 -11.42 15.44 -16.38
C GLN A 48 -12.80 14.76 -16.39
N LEU A 49 -12.90 13.56 -15.82
CA LEU A 49 -14.09 12.71 -15.88
C LEU A 49 -14.99 12.78 -14.64
N TYR A 50 -14.55 13.32 -13.51
CA TYR A 50 -15.31 13.17 -12.25
C TYR A 50 -16.73 13.78 -12.28
N ARG A 51 -16.97 14.77 -13.15
CA ARG A 51 -18.30 15.35 -13.38
C ARG A 51 -19.24 14.45 -14.20
N SER A 52 -18.71 13.46 -14.92
CA SER A 52 -19.50 12.47 -15.65
C SER A 52 -19.80 11.21 -14.82
N TRP A 53 -19.19 11.07 -13.64
CA TRP A 53 -19.49 9.95 -12.75
C TRP A 53 -20.90 10.07 -12.13
N PRO A 54 -21.52 8.95 -11.75
CA PRO A 54 -22.79 8.98 -11.03
C PRO A 54 -22.72 9.91 -9.82
N GLN A 55 -23.68 10.81 -9.72
CA GLN A 55 -23.77 11.70 -8.56
C GLN A 55 -24.09 10.90 -7.30
N ARG A 56 -23.56 11.37 -6.17
CA ARG A 56 -23.91 10.81 -4.86
C ARG A 56 -25.36 11.14 -4.51
N ARG A 57 -25.89 10.52 -3.46
CA ARG A 57 -27.27 10.74 -2.98
C ARG A 57 -27.56 12.20 -2.64
N ASP A 58 -26.54 12.96 -2.24
CA ASP A 58 -26.60 14.40 -1.94
C ASP A 58 -26.53 15.30 -3.19
N LYS A 59 -26.58 14.72 -4.40
CA LYS A 59 -26.46 15.41 -5.71
C LYS A 59 -25.12 16.12 -5.95
N HIS A 60 -24.10 15.82 -5.17
CA HIS A 60 -22.75 16.32 -5.40
C HIS A 60 -21.92 15.31 -6.21
N TYR A 61 -20.99 15.82 -7.01
CA TYR A 61 -19.98 14.99 -7.67
C TYR A 61 -19.03 14.38 -6.63
N SER A 62 -18.62 13.13 -6.86
CA SER A 62 -17.61 12.51 -6.02
C SER A 62 -16.24 13.13 -6.29
N THR A 63 -15.60 13.59 -5.23
CA THR A 63 -14.19 14.01 -5.24
C THR A 63 -13.38 13.16 -4.27
N ALA A 64 -13.84 11.94 -3.98
CA ALA A 64 -13.19 11.05 -3.03
C ALA A 64 -11.73 10.82 -3.41
N GLY A 65 -10.87 10.82 -2.40
CA GLY A 65 -9.47 10.44 -2.52
C GLY A 65 -9.25 8.96 -2.30
N THR A 66 -8.07 8.47 -2.71
CA THR A 66 -7.56 7.14 -2.38
C THR A 66 -6.04 7.17 -2.27
N THR A 67 -5.51 6.41 -1.32
CA THR A 67 -4.11 5.98 -1.36
C THR A 67 -3.91 5.02 -2.53
N ALA A 68 -2.65 4.85 -2.95
CA ALA A 68 -2.28 3.83 -3.91
C ALA A 68 -0.82 3.41 -3.71
N THR A 69 -0.61 2.13 -3.41
CA THR A 69 0.70 1.48 -3.34
C THR A 69 0.77 0.44 -4.46
N LEU A 70 1.71 0.62 -5.39
CA LEU A 70 1.92 -0.25 -6.54
C LEU A 70 3.29 -0.93 -6.42
N LEU A 71 3.32 -2.24 -6.67
CA LEU A 71 4.53 -3.04 -6.81
C LEU A 71 4.56 -3.68 -8.20
N LEU A 72 5.53 -3.30 -9.02
CA LEU A 72 5.86 -3.97 -10.27
C LEU A 72 7.04 -4.91 -10.01
N CYS A 73 6.76 -6.21 -10.04
CA CYS A 73 7.75 -7.26 -9.87
C CYS A 73 8.14 -7.84 -11.24
N THR A 74 9.40 -7.71 -11.61
CA THR A 74 9.99 -8.37 -12.78
C THR A 74 10.80 -9.58 -12.33
N ARG A 75 11.47 -10.26 -13.27
CA ARG A 75 12.40 -11.34 -12.93
C ARG A 75 13.56 -10.87 -12.06
N HIS A 76 14.00 -9.63 -12.23
CA HIS A 76 15.24 -9.10 -11.64
C HIS A 76 15.01 -7.90 -10.72
N ASP A 77 13.86 -7.25 -10.83
CA ASP A 77 13.63 -5.95 -10.21
C ASP A 77 12.29 -5.89 -9.48
N LEU A 78 12.27 -5.08 -8.43
CA LEU A 78 11.07 -4.59 -7.79
C LEU A 78 11.04 -3.07 -7.99
N PHE A 79 9.99 -2.57 -8.63
CA PHE A 79 9.70 -1.15 -8.69
C PHE A 79 8.46 -0.85 -7.88
N LEU A 80 8.52 0.22 -7.08
CA LEU A 80 7.43 0.63 -6.23
C LEU A 80 7.06 2.08 -6.50
N ALA A 81 5.78 2.38 -6.34
CA ALA A 81 5.24 3.73 -6.37
C ALA A 81 4.14 3.85 -5.31
N ASN A 82 4.22 4.86 -4.44
CA ASN A 82 3.27 5.06 -3.35
C ASN A 82 2.75 6.50 -3.29
N VAL A 83 1.44 6.67 -3.10
CA VAL A 83 0.82 7.90 -2.57
C VAL A 83 -0.06 7.54 -1.38
N GLY A 84 -0.01 8.37 -0.33
CA GLY A 84 -0.75 8.16 0.91
C GLY A 84 0.10 7.51 2.00
N ASP A 85 -0.58 6.87 2.95
CA ASP A 85 -0.08 6.25 4.18
C ASP A 85 -0.29 4.73 4.22
N SER A 86 -0.63 4.12 3.07
CA SER A 86 -0.45 2.69 2.87
C SER A 86 1.04 2.38 2.68
N ASP A 87 1.48 1.26 3.24
CA ASP A 87 2.90 0.91 3.30
C ASP A 87 3.19 -0.51 2.80
N ALA A 88 4.39 -0.69 2.28
CA ALA A 88 4.91 -1.99 1.83
C ALA A 88 6.23 -2.32 2.52
N PHE A 89 6.29 -3.51 3.13
CA PHE A 89 7.48 -4.03 3.80
C PHE A 89 8.00 -5.27 3.08
N TYR A 90 9.31 -5.31 2.89
CA TYR A 90 10.03 -6.39 2.23
C TYR A 90 10.81 -7.22 3.24
N TYR A 91 10.71 -8.53 3.09
CA TYR A 91 11.20 -9.52 4.03
C TYR A 91 12.23 -10.42 3.34
N CYS A 92 13.37 -10.59 4.00
CA CYS A 92 14.42 -11.53 3.61
C CYS A 92 14.47 -12.75 4.55
N LEU A 93 15.04 -13.84 4.05
CA LEU A 93 15.43 -14.98 4.86
C LEU A 93 16.60 -14.59 5.78
N GLY A 94 16.49 -14.96 7.05
CA GLY A 94 17.54 -14.72 8.05
C GLY A 94 17.73 -13.26 8.49
N ALA A 95 16.92 -12.32 7.97
CA ALA A 95 16.88 -10.94 8.47
C ALA A 95 15.87 -10.82 9.62
N ASP A 96 16.30 -10.19 10.71
CA ASP A 96 15.45 -9.95 11.89
C ASP A 96 14.41 -8.86 11.64
N GLU A 97 14.81 -7.79 10.95
CA GLU A 97 13.96 -6.62 10.69
C GLU A 97 13.56 -6.51 9.21
N PRO A 98 12.26 -6.27 8.92
CA PRO A 98 11.81 -6.00 7.56
C PRO A 98 12.24 -4.61 7.10
N GLN A 99 12.35 -4.45 5.79
CA GLN A 99 12.75 -3.19 5.17
C GLN A 99 11.51 -2.51 4.58
N CYS A 100 11.21 -1.28 5.02
CA CYS A 100 10.16 -0.49 4.41
C CYS A 100 10.56 -0.10 2.98
N LEU A 101 9.69 -0.36 2.01
CA LEU A 101 9.89 0.00 0.61
C LEU A 101 9.14 1.29 0.22
N THR A 102 8.30 1.80 1.12
CA THR A 102 7.49 3.00 0.93
C THR A 102 7.93 4.12 1.86
N VAL A 103 7.51 5.34 1.53
CA VAL A 103 7.58 6.49 2.43
C VAL A 103 6.14 6.95 2.66
N SER A 104 5.67 6.87 3.90
CA SER A 104 4.32 7.31 4.26
C SER A 104 4.22 8.83 4.14
N HIS A 105 3.18 9.30 3.45
CA HIS A 105 2.99 10.73 3.14
C HIS A 105 2.23 11.44 4.26
N LEU A 106 2.94 11.71 5.36
CA LEU A 106 2.33 12.24 6.59
C LEU A 106 2.48 13.77 6.75
N PRO A 107 1.52 14.47 7.38
CA PRO A 107 1.53 15.92 7.57
C PRO A 107 2.64 16.47 8.49
N ASN A 108 3.42 15.61 9.15
CA ASN A 108 4.58 16.01 9.94
C ASN A 108 5.91 15.96 9.16
N ILE A 109 5.91 15.44 7.93
CA ILE A 109 7.12 15.33 7.11
C ILE A 109 7.56 16.74 6.62
N PRO A 110 8.78 17.22 6.93
CA PRO A 110 9.19 18.60 6.64
C PRO A 110 9.13 19.01 5.16
N SER A 111 9.47 18.10 4.24
CA SER A 111 9.37 18.34 2.80
C SER A 111 7.91 18.53 2.36
N GLU A 112 7.00 17.71 2.86
CA GLU A 112 5.57 17.79 2.58
C GLU A 112 4.95 19.06 3.18
N VAL A 113 5.35 19.43 4.41
CA VAL A 113 4.91 20.69 5.04
C VAL A 113 5.28 21.89 4.18
N ARG A 114 6.50 21.92 3.64
CA ARG A 114 6.98 22.99 2.76
C ARG A 114 6.19 23.02 1.44
N ARG A 115 5.99 21.85 0.82
CA ARG A 115 5.21 21.71 -0.42
C ARG A 115 3.78 22.24 -0.24
N ILE A 116 3.08 21.78 0.80
CA ILE A 116 1.69 22.18 1.11
C ILE A 116 1.58 23.70 1.28
N ARG A 117 2.51 24.32 2.02
CA ARG A 117 2.55 25.78 2.20
C ARG A 117 2.76 26.53 0.90
N ASN A 118 3.69 26.06 0.05
CA ASN A 118 3.94 26.66 -1.26
C ASN A 118 2.73 26.56 -2.20
N CYS A 119 1.91 25.52 -2.05
CA CYS A 119 0.65 25.35 -2.79
C CYS A 119 -0.54 26.13 -2.18
N GLY A 120 -0.33 26.95 -1.14
CA GLY A 120 -1.39 27.71 -0.47
C GLY A 120 -2.23 26.94 0.54
N GLY A 121 -1.80 25.72 0.90
CA GLY A 121 -2.35 24.95 2.01
C GLY A 121 -1.66 25.25 3.34
N ARG A 122 -2.11 24.61 4.40
CA ARG A 122 -1.50 24.64 5.73
C ARG A 122 -1.69 23.31 6.44
N ILE A 123 -1.00 23.12 7.55
CA ILE A 123 -1.14 21.95 8.41
C ILE A 123 -1.62 22.40 9.78
N SER A 124 -2.63 21.72 10.31
CA SER A 124 -3.25 22.04 11.59
C SER A 124 -3.74 20.74 12.22
N ALA A 125 -3.34 20.45 13.47
CA ALA A 125 -3.73 19.23 14.19
C ALA A 125 -3.52 17.95 13.35
N MET A 126 -2.31 17.77 12.80
CA MET A 126 -1.94 16.62 11.94
C MET A 126 -2.83 16.43 10.71
N ARG A 127 -3.51 17.50 10.26
CA ARG A 127 -4.34 17.48 9.06
C ARG A 127 -3.92 18.54 8.06
N VAL A 128 -3.97 18.18 6.79
CA VAL A 128 -3.86 19.09 5.66
C VAL A 128 -5.14 19.90 5.58
N CYS A 129 -4.98 21.22 5.60
CA CYS A 129 -6.06 22.17 5.46
C CYS A 129 -5.84 23.03 4.23
N TRP A 130 -6.93 23.32 3.52
CA TRP A 130 -6.92 24.29 2.44
C TRP A 130 -8.14 25.21 2.52
N THR A 131 -8.06 26.33 1.83
CA THR A 131 -9.15 27.29 1.75
C THR A 131 -9.89 27.13 0.44
N ARG A 132 -11.22 27.01 0.51
CA ARG A 132 -12.10 26.96 -0.66
C ARG A 132 -13.26 27.93 -0.50
N LEU A 133 -13.90 28.28 -1.62
CA LEU A 133 -15.19 28.96 -1.58
C LEU A 133 -16.27 27.96 -1.17
N SER A 134 -17.03 28.29 -0.13
CA SER A 134 -18.21 27.54 0.25
C SER A 134 -19.27 27.68 -0.82
N ALA A 135 -19.77 26.57 -1.33
CA ALA A 135 -20.85 26.57 -2.33
C ALA A 135 -22.16 27.16 -1.77
N SER A 136 -22.40 27.06 -0.46
CA SER A 136 -23.62 27.55 0.19
C SER A 136 -23.55 29.01 0.63
N SER A 137 -22.38 29.47 1.10
CA SER A 137 -22.24 30.82 1.67
C SER A 137 -21.42 31.78 0.79
N GLY A 138 -20.75 31.30 -0.25
CA GLY A 138 -19.83 32.08 -1.07
C GLY A 138 -18.56 32.56 -0.34
N GLN A 139 -18.43 32.27 0.96
CA GLN A 139 -17.30 32.69 1.78
C GLN A 139 -16.12 31.72 1.65
N ARG A 140 -14.91 32.24 1.85
CA ARG A 140 -13.70 31.41 1.95
C ARG A 140 -13.71 30.68 3.29
N VAL A 141 -13.81 29.36 3.24
CA VAL A 141 -13.77 28.49 4.42
C VAL A 141 -12.48 27.68 4.38
N SER A 142 -11.71 27.71 5.47
CA SER A 142 -10.60 26.78 5.67
C SER A 142 -11.15 25.51 6.31
N VAL A 143 -10.94 24.37 5.66
CA VAL A 143 -11.49 23.11 6.14
C VAL A 143 -10.32 22.15 6.41
N PRO A 144 -10.24 21.56 7.63
CA PRO A 144 -9.31 20.49 7.92
C PRO A 144 -9.87 19.19 7.34
N PHE A 145 -9.11 18.54 6.47
CA PHE A 145 -9.61 17.36 5.75
C PHE A 145 -8.79 16.13 6.07
N LEU A 146 -7.54 16.10 5.60
CA LEU A 146 -6.84 14.85 5.34
C LEU A 146 -5.68 14.64 6.33
N ASN A 147 -5.54 13.45 6.87
CA ASN A 147 -4.42 13.00 7.71
C ASN A 147 -3.19 12.55 6.88
N MET A 148 -3.23 12.69 5.57
CA MET A 148 -2.15 12.39 4.62
C MET A 148 -1.94 13.54 3.63
N THR A 149 -0.76 13.60 3.02
CA THR A 149 -0.33 14.73 2.16
C THR A 149 -0.40 14.44 0.67
N ARG A 150 -0.52 13.17 0.29
CA ARG A 150 -0.55 12.71 -1.11
C ARG A 150 -1.65 11.68 -1.31
N ALA A 151 -2.35 11.76 -2.43
CA ALA A 151 -3.42 10.83 -2.80
C ALA A 151 -3.78 11.00 -4.28
N LEU A 152 -4.45 10.00 -4.86
CA LEU A 152 -5.22 10.18 -6.08
C LEU A 152 -6.62 10.68 -5.72
N GLY A 153 -7.25 11.52 -6.55
CA GLY A 153 -8.57 12.08 -6.25
C GLY A 153 -8.47 13.40 -5.47
N ASP A 154 -9.30 13.59 -4.44
CA ASP A 154 -9.31 14.80 -3.60
C ASP A 154 -9.31 16.12 -4.41
N PHE A 155 -10.08 16.18 -5.50
CA PHE A 155 -10.04 17.29 -6.47
C PHE A 155 -10.38 18.66 -5.86
N TRP A 156 -11.03 18.67 -4.69
CA TRP A 156 -11.25 19.89 -3.91
C TRP A 156 -9.97 20.56 -3.43
N SER A 157 -8.84 19.85 -3.43
CA SER A 157 -7.53 20.36 -3.07
C SER A 157 -6.86 21.17 -4.19
N TRP A 158 -7.46 21.21 -5.39
CA TRP A 158 -6.99 22.07 -6.48
C TRP A 158 -7.04 23.54 -6.09
N ASN A 159 -5.88 24.21 -6.14
CA ASN A 159 -5.78 25.65 -5.91
C ASN A 159 -5.49 26.37 -7.24
N PRO A 160 -6.44 27.16 -7.77
CA PRO A 160 -6.26 27.87 -9.04
C PRO A 160 -5.20 28.98 -8.96
N ALA A 161 -4.86 29.49 -7.78
CA ALA A 161 -3.84 30.54 -7.65
C ALA A 161 -2.41 30.01 -7.81
N SER A 162 -2.17 28.74 -7.43
CA SER A 162 -0.87 28.06 -7.59
C SER A 162 -0.86 27.07 -8.74
N GLU A 163 -2.00 26.88 -9.42
CA GLU A 163 -2.20 25.85 -10.47
C GLU A 163 -1.74 24.45 -10.04
N ALA A 164 -1.96 24.11 -8.76
CA ALA A 164 -1.47 22.88 -8.16
C ALA A 164 -2.49 22.29 -7.17
N TYR A 165 -2.41 20.97 -6.95
CA TYR A 165 -3.14 20.31 -5.89
C TYR A 165 -2.39 20.41 -4.57
N ILE A 166 -3.11 20.76 -3.51
CA ILE A 166 -2.56 20.77 -2.16
C ILE A 166 -2.33 19.34 -1.67
N VAL A 167 -3.20 18.39 -2.04
CA VAL A 167 -2.98 16.95 -1.89
C VAL A 167 -2.37 16.43 -3.19
N ASP A 168 -1.11 16.03 -3.15
CA ASP A 168 -0.31 15.81 -4.36
C ASP A 168 -0.47 14.38 -4.92
N PRO A 169 -0.73 14.16 -6.22
CA PRO A 169 -0.76 12.83 -6.81
C PRO A 169 0.61 12.25 -7.15
N HIS A 170 1.71 12.99 -7.02
CA HIS A 170 3.03 12.47 -7.36
C HIS A 170 3.47 11.37 -6.38
N PRO A 171 3.79 10.16 -6.84
CA PRO A 171 4.21 9.09 -5.95
C PRO A 171 5.64 9.31 -5.45
N HIS A 172 5.97 8.64 -4.35
CA HIS A 172 7.35 8.29 -4.06
C HIS A 172 7.67 6.97 -4.78
N THR A 173 8.70 6.97 -5.63
CA THR A 173 9.15 5.77 -6.34
C THR A 173 10.42 5.19 -5.75
N CYS A 174 10.49 3.87 -5.71
CA CYS A 174 11.64 3.12 -5.21
C CYS A 174 11.97 1.97 -6.18
N HIS A 175 13.25 1.64 -6.34
CA HIS A 175 13.73 0.51 -7.12
C HIS A 175 14.63 -0.36 -6.23
N ARG A 176 14.50 -1.67 -6.41
CA ARG A 176 15.33 -2.67 -5.74
C ARG A 176 15.65 -3.81 -6.68
N LEU A 177 16.90 -4.25 -6.69
CA LEU A 177 17.29 -5.52 -7.29
C LEU A 177 16.79 -6.68 -6.43
N ARG A 178 16.21 -7.68 -7.08
CA ARG A 178 15.81 -8.94 -6.45
C ARG A 178 17.04 -9.76 -6.09
N GLN A 179 16.99 -10.39 -4.93
CA GLN A 179 18.00 -11.33 -4.45
C GLN A 179 17.34 -12.70 -4.31
N PRO A 180 17.28 -13.55 -5.35
CA PRO A 180 16.46 -14.77 -5.35
C PRO A 180 16.74 -15.74 -4.20
N ASP A 181 17.97 -15.73 -3.68
CA ASP A 181 18.39 -16.58 -2.57
C ASP A 181 17.98 -16.02 -1.20
N GLU A 182 17.77 -14.70 -1.09
CA GLU A 182 17.46 -13.99 0.15
C GLU A 182 16.01 -13.51 0.23
N ASP A 183 15.43 -13.05 -0.87
CA ASP A 183 14.05 -12.60 -1.01
C ASP A 183 13.10 -13.66 -0.44
N ASP A 184 12.15 -13.26 0.42
CA ASP A 184 11.08 -14.13 0.91
C ASP A 184 9.73 -13.66 0.37
N PHE A 185 9.22 -12.54 0.88
CA PHE A 185 7.95 -11.94 0.48
C PHE A 185 7.91 -10.42 0.71
N VAL A 186 6.90 -9.78 0.12
CA VAL A 186 6.49 -8.39 0.41
C VAL A 186 5.09 -8.40 0.99
N ILE A 187 4.87 -7.66 2.07
CA ILE A 187 3.52 -7.37 2.58
C ILE A 187 3.19 -5.94 2.18
N MET A 188 2.08 -5.73 1.47
CA MET A 188 1.50 -4.42 1.21
C MET A 188 0.16 -4.33 1.95
N ALA A 189 -0.05 -3.27 2.71
CA ALA A 189 -1.31 -3.09 3.42
C ALA A 189 -1.67 -1.62 3.64
N SER A 190 -2.96 -1.37 3.90
CA SER A 190 -3.43 -0.09 4.42
C SER A 190 -2.99 0.15 5.87
N ASP A 191 -3.06 1.40 6.30
CA ASP A 191 -2.92 1.84 7.71
C ASP A 191 -3.77 1.01 8.68
N GLY A 192 -4.95 0.54 8.26
CA GLY A 192 -5.78 -0.37 9.05
C GLY A 192 -5.06 -1.65 9.54
N LEU A 193 -4.00 -2.12 8.85
CA LEU A 193 -3.10 -3.15 9.38
C LEU A 193 -1.95 -2.52 10.19
N TRP A 194 -1.25 -1.55 9.60
CA TRP A 194 0.01 -1.04 10.14
C TRP A 194 -0.13 -0.25 11.45
N ASP A 195 -1.30 0.34 11.70
CA ASP A 195 -1.65 0.96 12.98
C ASP A 195 -1.91 -0.07 14.08
N CYS A 196 -2.12 -1.34 13.72
CA CYS A 196 -2.41 -2.42 14.66
C CYS A 196 -1.22 -3.35 14.89
N LEU A 197 -0.44 -3.64 13.83
CA LEU A 197 0.58 -4.68 13.84
C LEU A 197 1.95 -4.11 13.46
N PRO A 198 2.99 -4.30 14.30
CA PRO A 198 4.36 -4.01 13.92
C PRO A 198 4.79 -4.84 12.68
N PRO A 199 5.59 -4.27 11.76
CA PRO A 199 6.05 -4.97 10.57
C PRO A 199 6.78 -6.29 10.86
N ALA A 200 7.63 -6.34 11.90
CA ALA A 200 8.31 -7.57 12.30
C ALA A 200 7.31 -8.67 12.70
N THR A 201 6.32 -8.31 13.53
CA THR A 201 5.23 -9.20 13.96
C THR A 201 4.40 -9.70 12.78
N ALA A 202 4.08 -8.84 11.81
CA ALA A 202 3.39 -9.26 10.58
C ALA A 202 4.20 -10.31 9.80
N GLY A 203 5.53 -10.19 9.76
CA GLY A 203 6.40 -11.20 9.18
C GLY A 203 6.35 -12.56 9.89
N VAL A 204 6.24 -12.56 11.22
CA VAL A 204 6.05 -13.78 12.02
C VAL A 204 4.72 -14.45 11.65
N VAL A 205 3.62 -13.68 11.64
CA VAL A 205 2.28 -14.19 11.28
C VAL A 205 2.29 -14.83 9.89
N VAL A 206 2.97 -14.21 8.90
CA VAL A 206 3.12 -14.80 7.57
C VAL A 206 3.83 -16.15 7.67
N ARG A 207 5.02 -16.21 8.28
CA ARG A 207 5.83 -17.43 8.33
C ARG A 207 5.12 -18.57 9.06
N GLU A 208 4.43 -18.28 10.16
CA GLU A 208 3.66 -19.29 10.90
C GLU A 208 2.43 -19.76 10.14
N SER A 209 1.71 -18.85 9.46
CA SER A 209 0.60 -19.22 8.57
C SER A 209 1.08 -20.18 7.48
N LEU A 210 2.26 -19.93 6.91
CA LEU A 210 2.86 -20.78 5.89
C LEU A 210 3.29 -22.14 6.46
N ALA A 211 3.86 -22.18 7.67
CA ALA A 211 4.21 -23.43 8.34
C ALA A 211 2.97 -24.31 8.60
N LYS A 212 1.81 -23.68 8.82
CA LYS A 212 0.49 -24.33 8.98
C LYS A 212 -0.23 -24.60 7.64
N ASN A 213 0.39 -24.29 6.49
CA ASN A 213 -0.21 -24.38 5.14
C ASN A 213 -1.50 -23.54 4.97
N CYS A 214 -1.58 -22.40 5.64
CA CYS A 214 -2.70 -21.46 5.55
C CYS A 214 -2.35 -20.22 4.71
N CYS A 215 -3.39 -19.54 4.22
CA CYS A 215 -3.22 -18.23 3.58
C CYS A 215 -2.90 -17.18 4.65
N PRO A 216 -1.80 -16.42 4.53
CA PRO A 216 -1.41 -15.47 5.56
C PRO A 216 -2.26 -14.19 5.57
N ALA A 217 -2.82 -13.77 4.42
CA ALA A 217 -3.56 -12.49 4.35
C ALA A 217 -4.79 -12.46 5.28
N PRO A 218 -5.65 -13.48 5.35
CA PRO A 218 -6.72 -13.52 6.34
C PRO A 218 -6.23 -13.54 7.81
N ALA A 219 -5.09 -14.17 8.09
CA ALA A 219 -4.52 -14.19 9.44
C ALA A 219 -4.04 -12.79 9.87
N LEU A 220 -3.39 -12.05 8.97
CA LEU A 220 -3.00 -10.65 9.20
C LEU A 220 -4.23 -9.75 9.44
N VAL A 221 -5.28 -9.91 8.63
CA VAL A 221 -6.55 -9.17 8.82
C VAL A 221 -7.16 -9.50 10.18
N GLU A 222 -7.28 -10.79 10.53
CA GLU A 222 -7.83 -11.17 11.83
C GLU A 222 -7.00 -10.59 12.98
N CYS A 223 -5.69 -10.44 12.82
CA CYS A 223 -4.87 -9.78 13.82
C CYS A 223 -5.15 -8.31 14.02
N ALA A 224 -5.35 -7.54 12.95
CA ALA A 224 -5.80 -6.17 13.09
C ALA A 224 -7.19 -6.10 13.77
N LEU A 225 -8.11 -7.00 13.42
CA LEU A 225 -9.43 -7.06 14.04
C LEU A 225 -9.37 -7.44 15.53
N GLN A 226 -8.50 -8.38 15.91
CA GLN A 226 -8.32 -8.76 17.31
C GLN A 226 -7.65 -7.65 18.12
N PHE A 227 -6.62 -7.01 17.58
CA PHE A 227 -5.96 -5.88 18.23
C PHE A 227 -6.96 -4.74 18.51
N THR A 228 -7.77 -4.38 17.52
CA THR A 228 -8.78 -3.31 17.68
C THR A 228 -9.85 -3.68 18.69
N ARG A 229 -10.35 -4.93 18.68
CA ARG A 229 -11.30 -5.45 19.69
C ARG A 229 -10.72 -5.45 21.10
N SER A 230 -9.48 -5.90 21.27
CA SER A 230 -8.84 -6.01 22.60
C SER A 230 -8.51 -4.64 23.22
N HIS A 231 -8.23 -3.63 22.39
CA HIS A 231 -7.98 -2.26 22.84
C HIS A 231 -9.23 -1.37 22.84
N ASN A 232 -10.40 -1.91 22.46
CA ASN A 232 -11.67 -1.18 22.36
C ASN A 232 -11.56 0.09 21.49
N ILE A 233 -10.82 0.01 20.38
CA ILE A 233 -10.65 1.09 19.40
C ILE A 233 -11.45 0.79 18.13
N LYS A 234 -11.83 1.86 17.41
CA LYS A 234 -12.54 1.72 16.13
C LYS A 234 -11.63 1.05 15.10
N CYS A 235 -12.09 -0.03 14.50
CA CYS A 235 -11.40 -0.67 13.41
C CYS A 235 -11.58 0.13 12.10
N ASP A 236 -10.48 0.33 11.36
CA ASP A 236 -10.54 0.83 9.99
C ASP A 236 -10.79 -0.31 8.98
N ASN A 237 -10.90 0.03 7.70
CA ASN A 237 -10.84 -0.94 6.63
C ASN A 237 -9.42 -1.52 6.53
N VAL A 238 -9.31 -2.84 6.61
CA VAL A 238 -8.05 -3.56 6.55
C VAL A 238 -7.94 -4.26 5.20
N SER A 239 -6.98 -3.84 4.38
CA SER A 239 -6.64 -4.49 3.11
C SER A 239 -5.19 -4.94 3.14
N VAL A 240 -4.93 -6.21 2.80
CA VAL A 240 -3.59 -6.81 2.87
C VAL A 240 -3.33 -7.66 1.64
N THR A 241 -2.15 -7.50 1.05
CA THR A 241 -1.62 -8.35 -0.03
C THR A 241 -0.25 -8.88 0.38
N VAL A 242 -0.04 -10.19 0.25
CA VAL A 242 1.27 -10.83 0.47
C VAL A 242 1.78 -11.37 -0.86
N VAL A 243 2.91 -10.82 -1.33
CA VAL A 243 3.55 -11.18 -2.59
C VAL A 243 4.76 -12.07 -2.30
N PHE A 244 4.66 -13.36 -2.62
CA PHE A 244 5.80 -14.27 -2.49
C PHE A 244 6.79 -14.05 -3.64
N LEU A 245 8.04 -13.77 -3.29
CA LEU A 245 9.10 -13.51 -4.26
C LEU A 245 9.86 -14.78 -4.64
N ARG A 246 9.83 -15.80 -3.79
CA ARG A 246 10.35 -17.13 -4.12
C ARG A 246 9.32 -17.92 -4.91
N GLY A 247 9.78 -18.57 -5.98
CA GLY A 247 9.00 -19.60 -6.66
C GLY A 247 8.73 -20.76 -5.70
N ARG A 248 7.60 -20.73 -5.02
CA ARG A 248 7.10 -21.92 -4.32
C ARG A 248 6.49 -22.82 -5.38
N ALA A 249 6.82 -24.12 -5.35
CA ALA A 249 5.96 -25.13 -5.95
C ALA A 249 4.53 -24.81 -5.48
N ALA A 250 3.65 -24.52 -6.44
CA ALA A 250 2.36 -23.86 -6.28
C ALA A 250 1.83 -23.92 -4.83
N CYS A 251 1.65 -22.75 -4.21
CA CYS A 251 0.90 -22.67 -2.95
C CYS A 251 -0.35 -23.57 -3.12
N PRO A 252 -0.61 -24.57 -2.25
CA PRO A 252 -1.70 -25.52 -2.45
C PRO A 252 -3.08 -24.85 -2.63
N LEU A 253 -3.18 -23.59 -2.23
CA LEU A 253 -4.34 -22.71 -2.37
C LEU A 253 -4.67 -22.32 -3.82
N HIS A 254 -3.73 -22.37 -4.77
CA HIS A 254 -4.06 -22.11 -6.19
C HIS A 254 -4.81 -23.29 -6.83
N ALA A 255 -4.73 -24.49 -6.24
CA ALA A 255 -5.44 -25.67 -6.70
C ALA A 255 -6.92 -25.71 -6.26
N SER A 256 -7.32 -24.94 -5.24
CA SER A 256 -8.71 -24.94 -4.73
C SER A 256 -9.60 -23.93 -5.46
N VAL A 257 -9.06 -22.81 -5.94
CA VAL A 257 -9.86 -21.79 -6.65
C VAL A 257 -10.17 -22.21 -8.10
N SER A 258 -9.30 -23.00 -8.73
CA SER A 258 -9.44 -23.43 -10.14
C SER A 258 -10.45 -24.57 -10.38
N ARG A 259 -11.09 -25.11 -9.34
CA ARG A 259 -12.12 -26.18 -9.47
C ARG A 259 -13.57 -25.75 -9.30
N SER A 260 -13.83 -24.48 -8.97
CA SER A 260 -15.21 -23.97 -8.90
C SER A 260 -15.52 -23.02 -10.07
N SER A 261 -15.37 -23.51 -11.29
CA SER A 261 -15.95 -22.88 -12.48
C SER A 261 -17.07 -23.76 -13.03
N ARG A 262 -18.21 -23.77 -12.35
CA ARG A 262 -19.51 -24.07 -12.97
C ARG A 262 -20.56 -23.08 -12.49
N ALA A 263 -20.75 -22.07 -13.36
CA ALA A 263 -21.99 -21.38 -13.69
C ALA A 263 -22.96 -21.04 -12.54
N SER A 264 -23.05 -19.75 -12.18
CA SER A 264 -24.34 -19.02 -12.23
C SER A 264 -24.10 -17.51 -12.29
N THR A 265 -24.85 -16.87 -13.17
CA THR A 265 -24.98 -15.44 -13.50
C THR A 265 -25.22 -14.53 -12.28
N PRO A 266 -24.77 -13.26 -12.27
CA PRO A 266 -24.89 -12.39 -11.11
C PRO A 266 -26.30 -11.79 -10.99
N CYS A 267 -26.95 -11.97 -9.84
CA CYS A 267 -28.09 -11.15 -9.43
C CYS A 267 -27.71 -10.36 -8.17
N TYR A 268 -27.25 -9.12 -8.36
CA TYR A 268 -27.30 -8.10 -7.31
C TYR A 268 -28.58 -7.29 -7.50
N SER A 269 -29.56 -7.53 -6.65
CA SER A 269 -30.63 -6.57 -6.37
C SER A 269 -30.93 -6.60 -4.87
N HIS A 270 -30.33 -5.68 -4.12
CA HIS A 270 -30.74 -5.40 -2.76
C HIS A 270 -32.03 -4.57 -2.78
N HIS A 271 -33.16 -5.22 -2.47
CA HIS A 271 -34.28 -4.55 -1.82
C HIS A 271 -34.19 -4.80 -0.33
N THR A 272 -34.20 -3.70 0.43
CA THR A 272 -34.27 -3.65 1.88
C THR A 272 -35.68 -3.96 2.36
N SER A 273 -35.83 -4.91 3.27
CA SER A 273 -36.86 -4.87 4.29
C SER A 273 -36.48 -5.76 5.47
N ASP A 274 -36.64 -5.16 6.63
CA ASP A 274 -36.38 -5.60 8.00
C ASP A 274 -37.26 -6.81 8.44
N SER A 275 -36.96 -7.32 9.63
CA SER A 275 -37.65 -8.34 10.45
C SER A 275 -37.17 -9.80 10.34
N GLY A 276 -36.93 -10.38 11.53
CA GLY A 276 -36.07 -11.53 11.76
C GLY A 276 -36.65 -12.92 11.49
N ILE A 277 -35.77 -13.91 11.58
CA ILE A 277 -35.96 -15.26 12.13
C ILE A 277 -34.57 -15.94 12.16
N SER A 278 -34.26 -16.55 13.31
CA SER A 278 -33.11 -17.43 13.53
C SER A 278 -33.22 -18.72 12.70
N SER A 279 -32.16 -19.12 12.00
CA SER A 279 -31.67 -20.52 12.03
C SER A 279 -30.37 -20.72 11.23
N GLY A 280 -29.45 -21.46 11.88
CA GLY A 280 -28.32 -22.24 11.38
C GLY A 280 -27.80 -22.06 9.96
N TYR A 281 -26.60 -21.49 9.86
CA TYR A 281 -25.59 -21.92 8.91
C TYR A 281 -24.34 -22.37 9.68
N ALA A 282 -24.35 -23.64 10.09
CA ALA A 282 -23.14 -24.36 10.46
C ALA A 282 -22.51 -24.87 9.16
N GLY A 283 -21.58 -24.10 8.62
CA GLY A 283 -20.68 -24.49 7.55
C GLY A 283 -19.28 -24.09 7.96
N SER A 284 -18.58 -24.99 8.66
CA SER A 284 -17.25 -24.74 9.21
C SER A 284 -16.24 -24.49 8.09
N LEU A 285 -15.68 -23.27 8.07
CA LEU A 285 -14.34 -23.05 7.55
C LEU A 285 -13.40 -23.10 8.77
N ASP A 286 -12.88 -24.28 9.07
CA ASP A 286 -11.95 -24.55 10.19
C ASP A 286 -10.62 -23.77 10.10
N ALA A 287 -10.43 -22.92 9.09
CA ALA A 287 -9.29 -22.00 8.98
C ALA A 287 -9.40 -20.77 9.91
N ALA A 288 -10.62 -20.35 10.29
CA ALA A 288 -10.80 -19.19 11.16
C ALA A 288 -10.33 -19.45 12.60
N GLY A 289 -10.54 -20.68 13.11
CA GLY A 289 -10.10 -21.06 14.45
C GLY A 289 -8.57 -21.14 14.59
N LEU A 290 -7.89 -21.67 13.56
CA LEU A 290 -6.43 -21.76 13.54
C LEU A 290 -5.76 -20.38 13.42
N ASN A 291 -6.32 -19.50 12.61
CA ASN A 291 -5.83 -18.12 12.47
C ASN A 291 -6.09 -17.30 13.74
N GLY A 292 -7.23 -17.54 14.42
CA GLY A 292 -7.59 -16.85 15.66
C GLY A 292 -6.66 -17.16 16.83
N SER A 293 -6.28 -18.43 17.02
CA SER A 293 -5.30 -18.84 18.05
C SER A 293 -3.90 -18.30 17.73
N LEU A 294 -3.47 -18.45 16.47
CA LEU A 294 -2.17 -17.96 16.02
C LEU A 294 -2.01 -16.47 16.34
N CYS A 295 -3.05 -15.71 16.07
CA CYS A 295 -3.00 -14.28 16.29
C CYS A 295 -2.92 -13.91 17.77
N ALA A 296 -3.72 -14.56 18.62
CA ALA A 296 -3.68 -14.32 20.06
C ALA A 296 -2.29 -14.60 20.64
N ASP A 297 -1.65 -15.69 20.20
CA ASP A 297 -0.31 -16.10 20.64
C ASP A 297 0.77 -15.08 20.21
N VAL A 298 0.68 -14.56 18.98
CA VAL A 298 1.63 -13.58 18.43
C VAL A 298 1.46 -12.19 19.07
N LEU A 299 0.22 -11.72 19.24
CA LEU A 299 -0.06 -10.43 19.88
C LEU A 299 0.34 -10.42 21.36
N GLN A 300 0.23 -11.56 22.06
CA GLN A 300 0.65 -11.68 23.46
C GLN A 300 2.18 -11.78 23.62
N SER A 301 2.87 -12.47 22.70
CA SER A 301 4.32 -12.70 22.78
C SER A 301 5.16 -11.49 22.35
N HIS A 302 4.60 -10.55 21.58
CA HIS A 302 5.31 -9.35 21.08
C HIS A 302 4.64 -8.04 21.55
N GLY A 303 4.01 -8.08 22.73
CA GLY A 303 3.17 -7.02 23.29
C GLY A 303 3.75 -5.60 23.27
N SER A 304 3.01 -4.73 22.57
CA SER A 304 2.73 -3.32 22.82
C SER A 304 3.82 -2.46 23.47
N SER A 305 4.81 -2.04 22.67
CA SER A 305 5.53 -0.80 22.95
C SER A 305 5.33 0.20 21.81
N GLY A 306 4.40 1.13 22.03
CA GLY A 306 4.55 2.51 21.59
C GLY A 306 4.25 2.85 20.13
N TYR A 307 3.05 2.57 19.62
CA TYR A 307 2.47 3.39 18.55
C TYR A 307 0.95 3.49 18.73
N LEU A 308 0.51 4.53 19.43
CA LEU A 308 -0.81 5.11 19.31
C LEU A 308 -0.59 6.61 19.11
N ASN A 309 -0.26 7.02 17.89
CA ASN A 309 -0.44 8.41 17.49
C ASN A 309 -1.87 8.55 16.98
N ALA A 310 -2.81 8.71 17.92
CA ALA A 310 -4.14 9.23 17.63
C ALA A 310 -4.10 10.78 17.60
#